data_AF-A0A183DXD5-F1
#
_entry.id   AF-A0A183DXD5-F1
#
_cell.length_a   1.000
_cell.length_b   1.000
_cell.length_c   1.000
_cell.angle_alpha   90.00
_cell.angle_beta   90.00
_cell.angle_gamma   90.00
#
_symmetry.space_group_name_H-M   'P 1'
#
loop_
_entity.id
_entity.type
_entity.pdbx_description
1 polymer ?
#
loop_
_entity_poly.entity_id
_entity_poly.type
_entity_poly.pdbx_seq_one_letter_code
_entity_poly.pdbx_strand_id
1 'polypeptide(L)'
;LQQCSGRKLAAHFIPKIGAAKAWMLIKRVITLPDTNKGQCENYGEVLLLAWKNTLKEGDENNKLQEQLERVFMDVVYYALQHLHCNKNFMAMLEPLNKARNKQIDEMIFRTFEPNLWRCLKAANDSVRYNACCLFLPFYPFVCEDDIHVIVQQGLILDLLRDENYAIRADACRRTLFILSTHFDTFPVDFIKRSFTQVYVGLVHLGTLTQLIFLWFTLSSNWCAV
;
A
#
# COMPACT_ATOMS: atom_id res chain seq x y z
N LEU A 1 -17.59 20.96 -1.89
CA LEU A 1 -17.11 21.58 -3.16
C LEU A 1 -15.84 22.42 -2.96
N GLN A 2 -15.74 23.26 -1.93
CA GLN A 2 -14.58 24.15 -1.68
C GLN A 2 -13.24 23.43 -1.41
N GLN A 3 -13.25 22.29 -0.69
CA GLN A 3 -12.03 21.51 -0.39
C GLN A 3 -11.38 20.86 -1.62
N CYS A 4 -12.16 20.44 -2.63
CA CYS A 4 -11.62 19.89 -3.88
C CYS A 4 -10.87 20.94 -4.70
N SER A 5 -11.32 22.20 -4.66
CA SER A 5 -10.66 23.30 -5.37
C SER A 5 -9.31 23.65 -4.74
N GLY A 6 -9.21 23.62 -3.40
CA GLY A 6 -7.96 23.91 -2.68
C GLY A 6 -6.83 22.91 -2.98
N ARG A 7 -7.15 21.61 -3.06
CA ARG A 7 -6.15 20.56 -3.36
C ARG A 7 -5.61 20.64 -4.78
N LYS A 8 -6.49 20.89 -5.76
CA LYS A 8 -6.08 21.12 -7.15
C LYS A 8 -5.18 22.34 -7.26
N LEU A 9 -5.54 23.44 -6.58
CA LEU A 9 -4.72 24.65 -6.54
C LEU A 9 -3.33 24.36 -5.94
N ALA A 10 -3.26 23.67 -4.79
CA ALA A 10 -2.00 23.31 -4.16
C ALA A 10 -1.10 22.46 -5.08
N ALA A 11 -1.67 21.51 -5.83
CA ALA A 11 -0.92 20.71 -6.80
C ALA A 11 -0.27 21.57 -7.91
N HIS A 12 -0.93 22.62 -8.38
CA HIS A 12 -0.36 23.55 -9.37
C HIS A 12 0.77 24.44 -8.82
N PHE A 13 0.91 24.56 -7.50
CA PHE A 13 2.02 25.30 -6.89
C PHE A 13 3.28 24.46 -6.74
N ILE A 14 3.19 23.13 -6.72
CA ILE A 14 4.35 22.23 -6.57
C ILE A 14 5.45 22.49 -7.62
N PRO A 15 5.15 22.59 -8.93
CA PRO A 15 6.16 22.92 -9.93
C PRO A 15 6.83 24.28 -9.67
N LYS A 16 6.07 25.27 -9.18
CA LYS A 16 6.55 26.64 -8.95
C LYS A 16 7.49 26.74 -7.75
N ILE A 17 7.22 26.01 -6.67
CA ILE A 17 8.07 25.99 -5.47
C ILE A 17 9.19 24.95 -5.56
N GLY A 18 9.04 23.95 -6.43
CA GLY A 18 9.92 22.80 -6.58
C GLY A 18 9.53 21.64 -5.66
N ALA A 19 9.50 20.42 -6.21
CA ALA A 19 9.06 19.21 -5.51
C ALA A 19 9.81 18.97 -4.19
N ALA A 20 11.13 19.19 -4.15
CA ALA A 20 11.93 19.02 -2.95
C ALA A 20 11.53 19.97 -1.81
N LYS A 21 11.27 21.25 -2.12
CA LYS A 21 10.82 22.23 -1.12
C LYS A 21 9.39 21.95 -0.68
N ALA A 22 8.50 21.62 -1.62
CA ALA A 22 7.15 21.18 -1.31
C ALA A 22 7.17 19.99 -0.33
N TRP A 23 7.98 18.98 -0.63
CA TRP A 23 8.12 17.79 0.20
C TRP A 23 8.66 18.11 1.59
N MET A 24 9.69 18.95 1.71
CA MET A 24 10.22 19.37 3.02
C MET A 24 9.13 19.98 3.91
N LEU A 25 8.28 20.85 3.35
CA LEU A 25 7.18 21.49 4.08
C LEU A 25 6.11 20.47 4.49
N ILE A 26 5.69 19.62 3.56
CA ILE A 26 4.71 18.56 3.82
C ILE A 26 5.22 17.62 4.91
N LYS A 27 6.45 17.11 4.75
CA LYS A 27 7.08 16.18 5.68
C LYS A 27 7.12 16.73 7.10
N ARG A 28 7.47 18.01 7.27
CA ARG A 28 7.46 18.67 8.58
C ARG A 28 6.09 18.61 9.26
N VAL A 29 5.01 18.82 8.51
CA VAL A 29 3.64 18.72 9.02
C VAL A 29 3.28 17.28 9.35
N ILE A 30 3.55 16.34 8.44
CA ILE A 30 3.19 14.91 8.57
C ILE A 30 3.87 14.25 9.78
N THR A 31 5.06 14.71 10.16
CA THR A 31 5.79 14.21 11.34
C THR A 31 5.27 14.74 12.67
N LEU A 32 4.35 15.71 12.68
CA LEU A 32 3.77 16.23 13.93
C LEU A 32 2.80 15.21 14.54
N PRO A 33 2.80 15.05 15.87
CA PRO A 33 1.89 14.12 16.56
C PRO A 33 0.39 14.41 16.33
N ASP A 34 0.04 15.69 16.18
CA ASP A 34 -1.37 16.14 16.09
C ASP A 34 -1.93 16.11 14.66
N THR A 35 -1.11 15.71 13.68
CA THR A 35 -1.57 15.63 12.29
C THR A 35 -2.51 14.45 12.14
N ASN A 36 -3.75 14.74 11.72
CA ASN A 36 -4.77 13.70 11.58
C ASN A 36 -4.68 12.97 10.23
N LYS A 37 -5.27 11.77 10.18
CA LYS A 37 -5.30 10.91 9.00
C LYS A 37 -5.81 11.62 7.73
N GLY A 38 -6.89 12.40 7.85
CA GLY A 38 -7.49 13.12 6.72
C GLY A 38 -6.56 14.19 6.14
N GLN A 39 -5.77 14.87 6.97
CA GLN A 39 -4.73 15.79 6.50
C GLN A 39 -3.64 15.04 5.72
N CYS A 40 -3.20 13.89 6.21
CA CYS A 40 -2.23 13.05 5.51
C CYS A 40 -2.75 12.58 4.15
N GLU A 41 -3.98 12.07 4.09
CA GLU A 41 -4.64 11.67 2.83
C GLU A 41 -4.71 12.86 1.85
N ASN A 42 -5.04 14.06 2.32
CA ASN A 42 -5.08 15.26 1.49
C ASN A 42 -3.71 15.63 0.91
N TYR A 43 -2.63 15.52 1.68
CA TYR A 43 -1.28 15.75 1.16
C TYR A 43 -0.86 14.69 0.13
N GLY A 44 -1.21 13.43 0.37
CA GLY A 44 -1.06 12.35 -0.61
C GLY A 44 -1.79 12.64 -1.93
N GLU A 45 -3.02 13.14 -1.85
CA GLU A 45 -3.81 13.51 -3.03
C GLU A 45 -3.20 14.70 -3.77
N VAL A 46 -2.68 15.70 -3.06
CA VAL A 46 -1.99 16.85 -3.67
C VAL A 46 -0.74 16.39 -4.43
N LEU A 47 0.08 15.51 -3.86
CA LEU A 47 1.26 14.95 -4.53
C LEU A 47 0.86 14.12 -5.76
N LEU A 48 -0.17 13.29 -5.64
CA LEU A 48 -0.69 12.50 -6.76
C LEU A 48 -1.24 13.38 -7.89
N LEU A 49 -1.97 14.44 -7.56
CA LEU A 49 -2.48 15.40 -8.54
C LEU A 49 -1.35 16.14 -9.26
N ALA A 50 -0.29 16.53 -8.53
CA ALA A 50 0.88 17.14 -9.14
C ALA A 50 1.58 16.18 -10.10
N TRP A 51 1.75 14.92 -9.71
CA TRP A 51 2.33 13.88 -10.59
C TRP A 51 1.44 13.63 -11.82
N LYS A 52 0.12 13.55 -11.67
CA LYS A 52 -0.80 13.41 -12.82
C LYS A 52 -0.73 14.58 -13.80
N ASN A 53 -0.43 15.79 -13.32
CA ASN A 53 -0.31 16.96 -14.18
C ASN A 53 0.97 16.89 -15.04
N THR A 54 2.04 16.23 -14.58
CA THR A 54 3.26 16.07 -15.38
C THR A 54 3.02 15.21 -16.61
N LEU A 55 2.12 14.21 -16.53
CA LEU A 55 1.75 13.35 -17.65
C LEU A 55 1.02 14.08 -18.79
N LYS A 56 0.42 15.24 -18.53
CA LYS A 56 -0.36 16.00 -19.51
C LYS A 56 0.49 16.98 -20.32
N GLU A 57 1.65 17.38 -19.79
CA GLU A 57 2.44 18.50 -20.30
C GLU A 57 3.55 18.06 -21.28
N GLY A 58 3.63 16.77 -21.65
CA GLY A 58 4.61 16.26 -22.62
C GLY A 58 6.02 16.07 -22.04
N ASP A 59 6.97 15.64 -22.90
CA ASP A 59 8.32 15.15 -22.55
C ASP A 59 9.18 16.10 -21.70
N GLU A 60 8.91 17.41 -21.71
CA GLU A 60 9.68 18.41 -20.94
C GLU A 60 9.55 18.23 -19.41
N ASN A 61 8.54 17.49 -18.95
CA ASN A 61 8.23 17.33 -17.53
C ASN A 61 8.77 16.04 -16.86
N ASN A 62 9.62 15.28 -17.56
CA ASN A 62 10.19 14.04 -17.00
C ASN A 62 10.96 14.31 -15.70
N LYS A 63 11.68 15.43 -15.60
CA LYS A 63 12.42 15.79 -14.38
C LYS A 63 11.53 16.02 -13.16
N LEU A 64 10.39 16.69 -13.33
CA LEU A 64 9.46 16.92 -12.23
C LEU A 64 8.76 15.62 -11.83
N GLN A 65 8.40 14.79 -12.82
CA GLN A 65 7.85 13.46 -12.59
C GLN A 65 8.80 12.61 -11.75
N GLU A 66 10.07 12.50 -12.15
CA GLU A 66 11.10 11.77 -11.41
C GLU A 66 11.28 12.30 -9.98
N GLN A 67 11.26 13.62 -9.80
CA GLN A 67 11.35 14.23 -8.47
C GLN A 67 10.16 13.88 -7.59
N LEU A 68 8.95 13.84 -8.14
CA LEU A 68 7.75 13.44 -7.41
C LEU A 68 7.75 11.94 -7.10
N GLU A 69 8.24 11.09 -8.00
CA GLU A 69 8.43 9.66 -7.74
C GLU A 69 9.45 9.43 -6.61
N ARG A 70 10.54 10.20 -6.55
CA ARG A 70 11.47 10.17 -5.41
C ARG A 70 10.82 10.63 -4.09
N VAL A 71 9.87 11.57 -4.15
CA VAL A 71 9.07 11.95 -2.98
C VAL A 71 8.22 10.77 -2.51
N PHE A 72 7.54 10.07 -3.42
CA PHE A 72 6.78 8.86 -3.07
C PHE A 72 7.68 7.75 -2.52
N MET A 73 8.89 7.56 -3.06
CA MET A 73 9.87 6.62 -2.48
C MET A 73 10.21 6.98 -1.03
N ASP A 74 10.38 8.27 -0.70
CA ASP A 74 10.62 8.72 0.67
C ASP A 74 9.36 8.54 1.56
N VAL A 75 8.16 8.79 1.03
CA VAL A 75 6.90 8.49 1.75
C VAL A 75 6.84 7.01 2.13
N VAL A 76 7.14 6.10 1.18
CA VAL A 76 7.17 4.65 1.43
C VAL A 76 8.22 4.29 2.47
N TYR A 77 9.43 4.86 2.38
CA TYR A 77 10.49 4.65 3.36
C TYR A 77 10.04 5.01 4.80
N TYR A 78 9.39 6.17 4.97
CA TYR A 78 8.87 6.59 6.28
C TYR A 78 7.69 5.74 6.75
N ALA A 79 6.80 5.36 5.84
CA ALA A 79 5.69 4.46 6.14
C ALA A 79 6.16 3.10 6.66
N LEU A 80 7.32 2.61 6.20
CA LEU A 80 7.85 1.32 6.59
C LEU A 80 8.72 1.39 7.85
N GLN A 81 9.62 2.37 7.95
CA GLN A 81 10.71 2.36 8.93
C GLN A 81 10.53 3.32 10.11
N HIS A 82 9.71 4.37 9.99
CA HIS A 82 9.62 5.43 11.01
C HIS A 82 8.44 5.22 11.95
N LEU A 83 8.60 4.32 12.93
CA LEU A 83 7.52 3.79 13.77
C LEU A 83 6.67 4.86 14.52
N HIS A 84 7.23 6.03 14.81
CA HIS A 84 6.52 7.10 15.51
C HIS A 84 5.48 7.82 14.66
N CYS A 85 5.66 7.84 13.33
CA CYS A 85 4.81 8.58 12.40
C CYS A 85 4.38 7.76 11.19
N ASN A 86 4.72 6.47 11.14
CA ASN A 86 4.45 5.56 10.02
C ASN A 86 2.98 5.60 9.55
N LYS A 87 2.02 5.64 10.48
CA LYS A 87 0.58 5.69 10.18
C LYS A 87 0.20 6.93 9.37
N ASN A 88 0.87 8.05 9.61
CA ASN A 88 0.64 9.28 8.86
C ASN A 88 1.13 9.12 7.42
N PHE A 89 2.30 8.53 7.21
CA PHE A 89 2.82 8.26 5.87
C PHE A 89 2.04 7.16 5.14
N MET A 90 1.56 6.12 5.83
CA MET A 90 0.63 5.13 5.27
C MET A 90 -0.64 5.80 4.73
N ALA A 91 -1.21 6.74 5.50
CA ALA A 91 -2.41 7.48 5.08
C ALA A 91 -2.15 8.34 3.82
N MET A 92 -0.93 8.88 3.64
CA MET A 92 -0.57 9.59 2.42
C MET A 92 -0.57 8.71 1.16
N LEU A 93 -0.44 7.39 1.30
CA LEU A 93 -0.43 6.45 0.17
C LEU A 93 -1.84 6.00 -0.22
N GLU A 94 -2.86 6.13 0.65
CA GLU A 94 -4.23 5.71 0.34
C GLU A 94 -4.83 6.29 -0.95
N PRO A 95 -4.59 7.56 -1.31
CA PRO A 95 -5.06 8.11 -2.58
C PRO A 95 -4.52 7.37 -3.82
N LEU A 96 -3.32 6.77 -3.74
CA LEU A 96 -2.76 5.96 -4.82
C LEU A 96 -3.62 4.70 -5.04
N ASN A 97 -3.98 4.02 -3.96
CA ASN A 97 -4.78 2.80 -4.03
C ASN A 97 -6.21 3.08 -4.52
N LYS A 98 -6.79 4.24 -4.19
CA LYS A 98 -8.12 4.65 -4.66
C LYS A 98 -8.14 5.04 -6.14
N ALA A 99 -6.98 5.40 -6.71
CA ALA A 99 -6.88 5.98 -8.04
C ALA A 99 -6.23 5.04 -9.08
N ARG A 100 -6.06 3.75 -8.74
CA ARG A 100 -5.39 2.73 -9.55
C ARG A 100 -5.80 2.77 -11.03
N ASN A 101 -4.81 2.77 -11.90
CA ASN A 101 -4.91 2.60 -13.35
C ASN A 101 -3.51 2.22 -13.86
N LYS A 102 -3.37 1.86 -15.15
CA LYS A 102 -2.07 1.41 -15.70
C LYS A 102 -0.90 2.32 -15.34
N GLN A 103 -1.02 3.64 -15.56
CA GLN A 103 0.05 4.60 -15.30
C GLN A 103 0.38 4.72 -13.80
N ILE A 104 -0.63 4.68 -12.94
CA ILE A 104 -0.45 4.74 -11.48
C ILE A 104 0.15 3.44 -10.96
N ASP A 105 -0.25 2.29 -11.48
CA ASP A 105 0.27 1.00 -11.06
C ASP A 105 1.76 0.88 -11.40
N GLU A 106 2.17 1.34 -12.58
CA GLU A 106 3.59 1.43 -12.96
C GLU A 106 4.37 2.36 -12.01
N MET A 107 3.81 3.51 -11.65
CA MET A 107 4.45 4.43 -10.71
C MET A 107 4.52 3.87 -9.29
N ILE A 108 3.47 3.21 -8.81
CA ILE A 108 3.44 2.52 -7.52
C ILE A 108 4.54 1.46 -7.50
N PHE A 109 4.65 0.62 -8.55
CA PHE A 109 5.68 -0.40 -8.64
C PHE A 109 7.08 0.21 -8.50
N ARG A 110 7.43 1.19 -9.36
CA ARG A 110 8.75 1.85 -9.32
C ARG A 110 9.08 2.50 -7.98
N THR A 111 8.09 3.11 -7.33
CA THR A 111 8.30 3.87 -6.09
C THR A 111 8.29 3.00 -4.83
N PHE A 112 7.57 1.87 -4.84
CA PHE A 112 7.45 0.98 -3.69
C PHE A 112 8.56 -0.06 -3.67
N GLU A 113 8.92 -0.61 -4.84
CA GLU A 113 9.85 -1.74 -4.97
C GLU A 113 11.15 -1.57 -4.16
N PRO A 114 11.88 -0.43 -4.23
CA PRO A 114 13.21 -0.30 -3.60
C PRO A 114 13.21 -0.50 -2.07
N ASN A 115 12.08 -0.16 -1.43
CA ASN A 115 11.94 -0.20 0.02
C ASN A 115 11.08 -1.39 0.48
N LEU A 116 9.94 -1.64 -0.17
CA LEU A 116 8.94 -2.58 0.31
C LEU A 116 9.45 -4.03 0.31
N TRP A 117 10.12 -4.47 -0.75
CA TRP A 117 10.56 -5.86 -0.90
C TRP A 117 11.60 -6.24 0.15
N ARG A 118 12.48 -5.29 0.50
CA ARG A 118 13.46 -5.45 1.58
C ARG A 118 12.78 -5.48 2.94
N CYS A 119 11.79 -4.60 3.17
CA CYS A 119 11.09 -4.51 4.45
C CYS A 119 10.19 -5.72 4.74
N LEU A 120 9.65 -6.38 3.71
CA LEU A 120 8.91 -7.65 3.84
C LEU A 120 9.76 -8.81 4.39
N LYS A 121 11.09 -8.70 4.29
CA LYS A 121 12.05 -9.71 4.79
C LYS A 121 12.93 -9.17 5.93
N ALA A 122 12.55 -8.03 6.52
CA ALA A 122 13.34 -7.41 7.58
C ALA A 122 13.33 -8.27 8.84
N ALA A 123 14.46 -8.34 9.54
CA ALA A 123 14.55 -9.00 10.84
C ALA A 123 13.69 -8.32 11.91
N ASN A 124 13.44 -7.01 11.77
CA ASN A 124 12.59 -6.27 12.69
C ASN A 124 11.10 -6.50 12.39
N ASP A 125 10.40 -7.13 13.33
CA ASP A 125 8.98 -7.45 13.21
C ASP A 125 8.09 -6.23 13.00
N SER A 126 8.40 -5.07 13.59
CA SER A 126 7.59 -3.87 13.39
C SER A 126 7.71 -3.33 11.97
N VAL A 127 8.91 -3.36 11.40
CA VAL A 127 9.15 -2.97 10.00
C VAL A 127 8.46 -3.96 9.05
N ARG A 128 8.56 -5.25 9.34
CA ARG A 128 7.92 -6.32 8.56
C ARG A 128 6.40 -6.26 8.64
N TYR A 129 5.84 -5.94 9.81
CA TYR A 129 4.42 -5.68 9.99
C TYR A 129 3.95 -4.47 9.18
N ASN A 130 4.68 -3.36 9.21
CA ASN A 130 4.35 -2.20 8.37
C ASN A 130 4.40 -2.57 6.87
N ALA A 131 5.38 -3.37 6.46
CA ALA A 131 5.47 -3.86 5.09
C ALA A 131 4.28 -4.74 4.71
N CYS A 132 3.85 -5.65 5.60
CA CYS A 132 2.63 -6.44 5.43
C CYS A 132 1.40 -5.54 5.23
N CYS A 133 1.22 -4.54 6.11
CA CYS A 133 0.11 -3.61 6.05
C CYS A 133 0.14 -2.67 4.83
N LEU A 134 1.28 -2.49 4.17
CA LEU A 134 1.39 -1.72 2.92
C LEU A 134 1.24 -2.60 1.68
N PHE A 135 1.88 -3.77 1.67
CA PHE A 135 1.91 -4.68 0.54
C PHE A 135 0.53 -5.25 0.23
N LEU A 136 -0.15 -5.85 1.21
CA LEU A 136 -1.38 -6.59 0.95
C LEU A 136 -2.55 -5.73 0.46
N PRO A 137 -2.74 -4.47 0.93
CA PRO A 137 -3.78 -3.60 0.37
C PRO A 137 -3.51 -3.11 -1.05
N PHE A 138 -2.25 -3.12 -1.50
CA PHE A 138 -1.83 -2.70 -2.83
C PHE A 138 -1.65 -3.86 -3.79
N TYR A 139 -1.73 -5.10 -3.31
CA TYR A 139 -1.71 -6.28 -4.17
C TYR A 139 -2.90 -6.27 -5.15
N PRO A 140 -2.71 -6.64 -6.43
CA PRO A 140 -1.43 -7.00 -7.05
C PRO A 140 -0.63 -5.76 -7.47
N PHE A 141 0.70 -5.84 -7.34
CA PHE A 141 1.61 -4.90 -7.99
C PHE A 141 1.81 -5.37 -9.44
N VAL A 142 1.24 -4.61 -10.38
CA VAL A 142 1.28 -4.94 -11.81
C VAL A 142 2.63 -4.51 -12.39
N CYS A 143 3.32 -5.46 -13.02
CA CYS A 143 4.55 -5.28 -13.78
C CYS A 143 4.43 -6.13 -15.06
N GLU A 144 5.21 -5.85 -16.10
CA GLU A 144 5.17 -6.60 -17.36
C GLU A 144 5.72 -8.04 -17.22
N ASP A 145 6.46 -8.35 -16.14
CA ASP A 145 7.10 -9.67 -15.95
C ASP A 145 6.29 -10.62 -15.06
N ASP A 146 5.94 -11.80 -15.60
CA ASP A 146 5.27 -12.89 -14.88
C ASP A 146 6.02 -13.38 -13.64
N ILE A 147 7.35 -13.22 -13.61
CA ILE A 147 8.20 -13.57 -12.47
C ILE A 147 7.77 -12.80 -11.21
N HIS A 148 7.37 -11.52 -11.36
CA HIS A 148 6.94 -10.71 -10.24
C HIS A 148 5.63 -11.21 -9.63
N VAL A 149 4.76 -11.86 -10.39
CA VAL A 149 3.52 -12.46 -9.86
C VAL A 149 3.86 -13.63 -8.93
N ILE A 150 4.76 -14.52 -9.36
CA ILE A 150 5.20 -15.67 -8.56
C ILE A 150 5.91 -15.20 -7.29
N VAL A 151 6.78 -14.19 -7.39
CA VAL A 151 7.47 -13.60 -6.23
C VAL A 151 6.47 -13.03 -5.23
N GLN A 152 5.45 -12.29 -5.69
CA GLN A 152 4.43 -11.73 -4.80
C GLN A 152 3.59 -12.81 -4.11
N GLN A 153 3.23 -13.88 -4.83
CA GLN A 153 2.55 -15.04 -4.22
C GLN A 153 3.41 -15.70 -3.15
N GLY A 154 4.72 -15.87 -3.41
CA GLY A 154 5.67 -16.35 -2.41
C GLY A 154 5.70 -15.47 -1.16
N LEU A 155 5.77 -14.15 -1.33
CA LEU A 155 5.73 -13.18 -0.23
C LEU A 155 4.44 -13.28 0.60
N ILE A 156 3.28 -13.49 -0.03
CA ILE A 156 2.02 -13.72 0.69
C ILE A 156 2.12 -14.99 1.56
N LEU A 157 2.64 -16.09 1.01
CA LEU A 157 2.80 -17.34 1.75
C LEU A 157 3.81 -17.20 2.91
N ASP A 158 4.88 -16.44 2.72
CA ASP A 158 5.87 -16.15 3.76
C ASP A 158 5.21 -15.35 4.91
N LEU A 159 4.41 -14.33 4.60
CA LEU A 159 3.69 -13.54 5.61
C LEU A 159 2.65 -14.36 6.39
N LEU A 160 1.99 -15.33 5.74
CA LEU A 160 1.08 -16.26 6.42
C LEU A 160 1.81 -17.20 7.40
N ARG A 161 3.12 -17.40 7.20
CA ARG A 161 4.01 -18.25 8.01
C ARG A 161 4.91 -17.46 8.95
N ASP A 162 4.75 -16.14 9.00
CA ASP A 162 5.62 -15.26 9.76
C ASP A 162 5.72 -15.69 11.23
N GLU A 163 6.88 -15.56 11.87
CA GLU A 163 7.03 -15.89 13.30
C GLU A 163 6.19 -14.97 14.19
N ASN A 164 6.00 -13.72 13.76
CA ASN A 164 5.21 -12.74 14.48
C ASN A 164 3.71 -12.95 14.25
N TYR A 165 3.00 -13.15 15.36
CA TYR A 165 1.56 -13.39 15.35
C TYR A 165 0.73 -12.25 14.71
N ALA A 166 1.08 -10.98 14.98
CA ALA A 166 0.32 -9.85 14.45
C ALA A 166 0.42 -9.79 12.91
N ILE A 167 1.58 -10.14 12.36
CA ILE A 167 1.80 -10.24 10.91
C ILE A 167 0.94 -11.34 10.33
N ARG A 168 0.98 -12.55 10.91
CA ARG A 168 0.14 -13.67 10.45
C ARG A 168 -1.35 -13.34 10.49
N ALA A 169 -1.82 -12.68 11.55
CA ALA A 169 -3.22 -12.33 11.69
C ALA A 169 -3.69 -11.35 10.59
N ASP A 170 -2.93 -10.29 10.32
CA ASP A 170 -3.28 -9.36 9.24
C ASP A 170 -3.14 -10.02 7.87
N ALA A 171 -2.11 -10.84 7.67
CA ALA A 171 -1.90 -11.61 6.45
C ALA A 171 -3.07 -12.56 6.16
N CYS A 172 -3.57 -13.30 7.15
CA CYS A 172 -4.71 -14.20 6.97
C CYS A 172 -5.94 -13.44 6.48
N ARG A 173 -6.30 -12.35 7.17
CA ARG A 173 -7.46 -11.52 6.84
C ARG A 173 -7.36 -10.95 5.43
N ARG A 174 -6.20 -10.39 5.09
CA ARG A 174 -5.96 -9.75 3.79
C ARG A 174 -5.87 -10.75 2.65
N THR A 175 -5.21 -11.89 2.85
CA THR A 175 -5.11 -12.94 1.83
C THR A 175 -6.48 -13.50 1.48
N LEU A 176 -7.35 -13.72 2.46
CA LEU A 176 -8.72 -14.16 2.19
C LEU A 176 -9.50 -13.13 1.36
N PHE A 177 -9.31 -11.84 1.64
CA PHE A 177 -9.88 -10.78 0.80
C PHE A 177 -9.33 -10.81 -0.64
N ILE A 178 -8.02 -10.95 -0.81
CA ILE A 178 -7.36 -11.07 -2.12
C ILE A 178 -7.89 -12.28 -2.89
N LEU A 179 -7.94 -13.45 -2.25
CA LEU A 179 -8.47 -14.68 -2.83
C LEU A 179 -9.93 -14.52 -3.23
N SER A 180 -10.76 -13.86 -2.42
CA SER A 180 -12.17 -13.62 -2.78
C SER A 180 -12.34 -12.66 -3.95
N THR A 181 -11.39 -11.74 -4.16
CA THR A 181 -11.47 -10.72 -5.23
C THR A 181 -10.89 -11.22 -6.55
N HIS A 182 -9.94 -12.14 -6.50
CA HIS A 182 -9.15 -12.58 -7.66
C HIS A 182 -9.07 -14.10 -7.77
N PHE A 183 -10.08 -14.83 -7.27
CA PHE A 183 -10.03 -16.29 -7.11
C PHE A 183 -9.58 -17.03 -8.37
N ASP A 184 -10.16 -16.66 -9.51
CA ASP A 184 -9.97 -17.35 -10.79
C ASP A 184 -8.61 -17.07 -11.46
N THR A 185 -7.86 -16.08 -10.97
CA THR A 185 -6.53 -15.73 -11.54
C THR A 185 -5.39 -16.51 -10.89
N PHE A 186 -5.67 -17.21 -9.78
CA PHE A 186 -4.65 -17.90 -9.00
C PHE A 186 -4.48 -19.36 -9.39
N PRO A 187 -3.24 -19.87 -9.40
CA PRO A 187 -3.00 -21.31 -9.48
C PRO A 187 -3.65 -22.05 -8.30
N VAL A 188 -4.27 -23.21 -8.57
CA VAL A 188 -4.92 -24.05 -7.56
C VAL A 188 -3.97 -24.41 -6.40
N ASP A 189 -2.68 -24.63 -6.69
CA ASP A 189 -1.67 -24.89 -5.66
C ASP A 189 -1.47 -23.71 -4.70
N PHE A 190 -1.43 -22.47 -5.21
CA PHE A 190 -1.33 -21.27 -4.38
C PHE A 190 -2.56 -21.12 -3.47
N ILE A 191 -3.77 -21.35 -4.01
CA ILE A 191 -5.02 -21.31 -3.25
C ILE A 191 -4.99 -22.33 -2.11
N LYS A 192 -4.66 -23.59 -2.41
CA LYS A 192 -4.57 -24.68 -1.42
C LYS A 192 -3.57 -24.37 -0.31
N ARG A 193 -2.37 -23.90 -0.68
CA ARG A 193 -1.34 -23.52 0.29
C ARG A 193 -1.81 -22.37 1.18
N SER A 194 -2.41 -21.34 0.59
CA SER A 194 -2.94 -20.18 1.32
C SER A 194 -3.99 -20.60 2.34
N PHE A 195 -5.00 -21.39 1.94
CA PHE A 195 -6.01 -21.89 2.88
C PHE A 195 -5.42 -22.76 3.99
N THR A 196 -4.44 -23.61 3.66
CA THR A 196 -3.76 -24.44 4.67
C THR A 196 -3.06 -23.56 5.71
N GLN A 197 -2.33 -22.53 5.29
CA GLN A 197 -1.64 -21.63 6.22
C GLN A 197 -2.62 -20.77 7.03
N VAL A 198 -3.70 -20.29 6.39
CA VAL A 198 -4.76 -19.56 7.07
C VAL A 198 -5.41 -20.43 8.15
N TYR A 199 -5.74 -21.68 7.85
CA TYR A 199 -6.30 -22.61 8.83
C TYR A 199 -5.35 -22.81 10.02
N VAL A 200 -4.07 -23.09 9.76
CA VAL A 200 -3.05 -23.23 10.82
C VAL A 200 -2.96 -21.96 11.66
N GLY A 201 -2.89 -20.79 11.02
CA GLY A 201 -2.88 -19.49 11.68
C GLY A 201 -4.10 -19.29 12.59
N LEU A 202 -5.29 -19.62 12.10
CA LEU A 202 -6.58 -19.49 12.81
C LEU A 202 -6.69 -20.43 14.02
N VAL A 203 -6.17 -21.66 13.93
CA VAL A 203 -6.13 -22.59 15.05
C VAL A 203 -5.24 -22.04 16.19
N HIS A 204 -4.15 -21.38 15.85
CA HIS A 204 -3.29 -20.69 16.82
C HIS A 204 -3.87 -19.35 17.34
N LEU A 205 -4.87 -18.78 16.66
CA LEU A 205 -5.51 -17.51 17.04
C LEU A 205 -6.46 -17.62 18.25
N GLY A 206 -6.87 -18.82 18.67
CA GLY A 206 -7.50 -19.09 19.98
C GLY A 206 -8.84 -18.38 20.30
N THR A 207 -9.34 -17.48 19.44
CA THR A 207 -10.58 -16.75 19.67
C THR A 207 -11.60 -17.06 18.58
N LEU A 208 -12.57 -17.91 18.92
CA LEU A 208 -13.78 -18.23 18.14
C LEU A 208 -14.52 -16.98 17.61
N THR A 209 -14.36 -15.83 18.26
CA THR A 209 -15.00 -14.56 17.88
C THR A 209 -14.50 -13.98 16.56
N GLN A 210 -13.22 -14.17 16.21
CA GLN A 210 -12.68 -13.69 14.92
C GLN A 210 -13.06 -14.64 13.78
N LEU A 211 -13.13 -15.95 14.05
CA LEU A 211 -13.62 -16.96 13.10
C LEU A 211 -15.08 -16.71 12.69
N ILE A 212 -15.94 -16.36 13.65
CA ILE A 212 -17.34 -16.00 13.38
C ILE A 212 -17.41 -14.75 12.49
N PHE A 213 -16.61 -13.72 12.78
CA PHE A 213 -16.62 -12.47 11.99
C PHE A 213 -16.13 -12.67 10.55
N LEU A 214 -15.09 -13.51 10.38
CA LEU A 214 -14.56 -13.90 9.07
C LEU A 214 -15.53 -14.79 8.27
N TRP A 215 -16.24 -15.70 8.95
CA TRP A 215 -17.26 -16.53 8.33
C TRP A 215 -18.45 -15.69 7.85
N PHE A 216 -18.88 -14.69 8.62
CA PHE A 216 -19.93 -13.76 8.20
C PHE A 216 -19.53 -12.87 7.01
N THR A 217 -18.29 -12.39 6.94
CA THR A 217 -17.83 -11.59 5.79
C THR A 217 -17.66 -12.43 4.53
N LEU A 218 -17.20 -13.68 4.67
CA LEU A 218 -17.09 -14.60 3.54
C LEU A 218 -18.46 -15.10 3.07
N SER A 219 -19.40 -15.45 3.95
CA SER A 219 -20.72 -15.96 3.54
C SER A 219 -21.55 -14.94 2.75
N SER A 220 -21.47 -13.65 3.09
CA SER A 220 -22.20 -12.60 2.37
C SER A 220 -21.74 -12.40 0.93
N ASN A 221 -20.48 -12.71 0.59
CA ASN A 221 -19.99 -12.65 -0.78
C ASN A 221 -20.20 -13.95 -1.57
N TRP A 222 -20.30 -15.09 -0.89
CA TRP A 222 -20.52 -16.39 -1.53
C TRP A 222 -22.00 -16.67 -1.85
N CYS A 223 -22.96 -16.02 -1.18
CA CYS A 223 -24.39 -16.14 -1.49
C CYS A 223 -24.87 -15.21 -2.62
N ALA A 224 -23.99 -14.43 -3.25
CA ALA A 224 -24.31 -13.47 -4.31
C ALA A 224 -23.76 -13.85 -5.70
N VAL A 225 -23.22 -15.08 -5.85
CA VAL A 225 -22.80 -15.68 -7.13
C VAL A 225 -23.65 -16.90 -7.42
#